data_AF-A0A958T2N7-F1
#
_entry.id   AF-A0A958T2N7-F1
#
_cell.length_a   1.000
_cell.length_b   1.000
_cell.length_c   1.000
_cell.angle_alpha   90.00
_cell.angle_beta   90.00
_cell.angle_gamma   90.00
#
_symmetry.space_group_name_H-M   'P 1'
#
loop_
_entity.id
_entity.type
_entity.pdbx_description
1 polymer ?
#
loop_
_entity_poly.entity_id
_entity_poly.type
_entity_poly.pdbx_seq_one_letter_code
_entity_poly.pdbx_strand_id
1 'polypeptide(L)'
;MTKRRKKLLISSGVLVLLLISGYFIAQRIIVSKIEGFLKTSLPSAVSVEYKDLDVNLLIGSLKVDLASITYTGETTGKLNALVELEKMEVNGVKYLDYLFSGNVHIGEILLK
;
A
#
# COMPACT_ATOMS: atom_id res chain seq x y z
N MET A 1 40.76 13.62 14.41
CA MET A 1 39.70 12.62 14.70
C MET A 1 40.34 11.29 15.09
N THR A 2 39.97 10.70 16.23
CA THR A 2 40.45 9.35 16.59
C THR A 2 39.94 8.31 15.59
N LYS A 3 40.76 7.31 15.22
CA LYS A 3 40.43 6.27 14.22
C LYS A 3 39.06 5.61 14.45
N ARG A 4 38.65 5.49 15.73
CA ARG A 4 37.31 5.01 16.14
C ARG A 4 36.17 5.92 15.69
N ARG A 5 36.28 7.24 15.84
CA ARG A 5 35.24 8.21 15.39
C ARG A 5 35.07 8.21 13.87
N LYS A 6 36.17 8.08 13.11
CA LYS A 6 36.12 7.99 11.64
C LYS A 6 35.41 6.71 11.18
N LYS A 7 35.68 5.56 11.81
CA LYS A 7 35.01 4.29 11.50
C LYS A 7 33.52 4.31 11.83
N LEU A 8 33.14 4.91 12.96
CA LEU A 8 31.73 5.09 13.35
C LEU A 8 30.96 5.98 12.36
N LEU A 9 31.56 7.10 11.92
CA LEU A 9 30.93 7.98 10.93
C LEU A 9 30.69 7.27 9.59
N ILE A 10 31.68 6.53 9.09
CA ILE A 10 31.54 5.79 7.84
C ILE A 10 30.48 4.69 7.99
N SER A 11 30.52 3.92 9.08
CA SER A 11 29.53 2.87 9.35
C SER A 11 28.11 3.43 9.45
N SER A 12 27.93 4.57 10.11
CA SER A 12 26.63 5.24 10.22
C SER A 12 26.15 5.72 8.85
N GLY A 13 27.04 6.27 8.02
CA GLY A 13 26.70 6.72 6.68
C GLY A 13 26.20 5.58 5.79
N VAL A 14 26.89 4.43 5.80
CA VAL A 14 26.48 3.25 5.04
C VAL A 14 25.13 2.71 5.52
N LEU A 15 24.89 2.70 6.83
CA LEU A 15 23.61 2.23 7.39
C LEU A 15 22.43 3.11 6.95
N VAL A 16 22.59 4.44 6.96
CA VAL A 16 21.56 5.37 6.48
C VAL A 16 21.27 5.14 5.00
N LEU A 17 22.31 4.94 4.19
CA LEU A 17 22.18 4.72 2.75
C LEU A 17 21.44 3.42 2.43
N LEU A 18 21.69 2.37 3.21
CA LEU A 18 20.95 1.10 3.14
C LEU A 18 19.48 1.26 3.51
N LEU A 19 19.17 1.99 4.59
CA LEU A 19 17.78 2.21 5.03
C LEU A 19 16.98 2.98 3.98
N ILE A 20 17.55 4.04 3.42
CA ILE A 20 16.89 4.83 2.36
C ILE A 20 16.62 3.95 1.14
N SER A 21 17.63 3.20 0.69
CA SER A 21 17.49 2.32 -0.49
C SER A 21 16.45 1.22 -0.24
N GLY A 22 16.47 0.60 0.94
CA GLY A 22 15.51 -0.43 1.35
C GLY A 22 14.08 0.09 1.40
N TYR A 23 13.88 1.33 1.89
CA TYR A 23 12.57 1.97 1.89
C TYR A 23 11.97 2.10 0.48
N PHE A 24 12.73 2.62 -0.48
CA PHE A 24 12.25 2.77 -1.85
C PHE A 24 11.96 1.42 -2.54
N ILE A 25 12.76 0.39 -2.26
CA ILE A 25 12.51 -0.95 -2.78
C ILE A 25 11.21 -1.53 -2.20
N ALA A 26 11.04 -1.45 -0.88
CA ALA A 26 9.84 -1.94 -0.20
C ALA A 26 8.58 -1.23 -0.70
N GLN A 27 8.67 0.11 -0.85
CA GLN A 27 7.61 0.96 -1.40
C GLN A 27 7.14 0.44 -2.77
N ARG A 28 8.08 0.21 -3.70
CA ARG A 28 7.76 -0.28 -5.04
C ARG A 28 7.14 -1.68 -5.03
N ILE A 29 7.66 -2.58 -4.21
CA ILE A 29 7.14 -3.95 -4.11
C ILE A 29 5.68 -3.93 -3.63
N ILE A 30 5.36 -3.11 -2.64
CA ILE A 30 4.01 -3.05 -2.07
C ILE A 30 3.03 -2.42 -3.05
N VAL A 31 3.38 -1.28 -3.68
CA VAL A 31 2.57 -0.66 -4.74
C VAL A 31 2.29 -1.68 -5.85
N SER A 32 3.33 -2.35 -6.37
CA SER A 32 3.18 -3.34 -7.43
C SER A 32 2.29 -4.53 -7.04
N LYS A 33 2.36 -4.98 -5.78
CA LYS A 33 1.48 -6.05 -5.27
C LYS A 33 0.03 -5.61 -5.19
N ILE A 34 -0.24 -4.38 -4.76
CA ILE A 34 -1.60 -3.83 -4.68
C ILE A 34 -2.16 -3.65 -6.09
N GLU A 35 -1.41 -3.05 -7.01
CA GLU A 35 -1.83 -2.92 -8.41
C GLU A 35 -2.10 -4.30 -9.05
N GLY A 36 -1.23 -5.28 -8.78
CA GLY A 36 -1.44 -6.65 -9.25
C GLY A 36 -2.74 -7.24 -8.69
N PHE A 37 -2.98 -7.08 -7.39
CA PHE A 37 -4.22 -7.55 -6.77
C PHE A 37 -5.47 -6.90 -7.39
N LEU A 38 -5.45 -5.58 -7.59
CA LEU A 38 -6.54 -4.83 -8.21
C LEU A 38 -6.79 -5.23 -9.67
N LYS A 39 -5.78 -5.71 -10.39
CA LYS A 39 -5.92 -6.10 -11.81
C LYS A 39 -6.28 -7.57 -12.04
N THR A 40 -5.74 -8.49 -11.24
CA THR A 40 -5.84 -9.93 -11.52
C THR A 40 -6.47 -10.77 -10.43
N SER A 41 -6.56 -10.26 -9.19
CA SER A 41 -7.06 -11.05 -8.06
C SER A 41 -8.48 -10.69 -7.65
N LEU A 42 -9.07 -9.64 -8.24
CA LEU A 42 -10.49 -9.36 -8.10
C LEU A 42 -11.30 -10.39 -8.90
N PRO A 43 -12.44 -10.87 -8.36
CA PRO A 43 -13.37 -11.70 -9.11
C PRO A 43 -13.76 -11.02 -10.42
N SER A 44 -14.03 -11.78 -11.49
CA SER A 44 -14.48 -11.22 -12.78
C SER A 44 -15.76 -10.39 -12.65
N ALA A 45 -16.53 -10.61 -11.60
CA ALA A 45 -17.69 -9.83 -11.21
C ALA A 45 -17.38 -8.42 -10.70
N VAL A 46 -16.16 -8.15 -10.22
CA VAL A 46 -15.77 -6.89 -9.57
C VAL A 46 -14.67 -6.22 -10.38
N SER A 47 -15.01 -5.10 -11.02
CA SER A 47 -14.04 -4.25 -11.71
C SER A 47 -13.82 -2.97 -10.92
N VAL A 48 -12.57 -2.67 -10.59
CA VAL A 48 -12.17 -1.44 -9.91
C VAL A 48 -11.32 -0.62 -10.86
N GLU A 49 -11.83 0.55 -11.24
CA GLU A 49 -11.06 1.54 -11.97
C GLU A 49 -10.51 2.58 -10.98
N TYR A 50 -9.20 2.78 -11.00
CA TYR A 50 -8.50 3.71 -10.12
C TYR A 50 -7.53 4.57 -10.95
N LYS A 51 -7.37 5.83 -10.56
CA LYS A 51 -6.50 6.80 -11.23
C LYS A 51 -5.10 6.79 -10.64
N ASP A 52 -5.03 6.74 -9.31
CA ASP A 52 -3.76 6.82 -8.59
C ASP A 52 -3.79 5.99 -7.31
N LEU A 53 -2.60 5.54 -6.91
CA LEU A 53 -2.36 4.70 -5.75
C LEU A 53 -1.14 5.22 -5.00
N ASP A 54 -1.39 5.85 -3.84
CA ASP A 54 -0.34 6.30 -2.94
C ASP A 54 -0.26 5.41 -1.71
N VAL A 55 0.95 4.98 -1.37
CA VAL A 55 1.24 4.15 -0.21
C VAL A 55 2.29 4.87 0.62
N ASN A 56 2.09 4.99 1.92
CA ASN A 56 3.13 5.44 2.82
C ASN A 56 3.43 4.34 3.82
N LEU A 57 4.56 3.67 3.63
CA LEU A 57 4.96 2.60 4.54
C LEU A 57 5.34 3.13 5.91
N LEU A 58 5.96 4.31 6.03
CA LEU A 58 6.39 4.81 7.35
C LEU A 58 5.23 5.06 8.29
N ILE A 59 4.14 5.64 7.78
CA ILE A 59 2.94 5.99 8.57
C ILE A 59 1.91 4.85 8.53
N GLY A 60 2.03 3.94 7.56
CA GLY A 60 1.05 2.90 7.30
C GLY A 60 -0.24 3.48 6.75
N SER A 61 -0.15 4.27 5.68
CA SER A 61 -1.33 4.79 4.97
C SER A 61 -1.39 4.30 3.53
N LEU A 62 -2.60 4.11 3.04
CA LEU A 62 -2.92 3.75 1.66
C LEU A 62 -3.99 4.72 1.18
N LYS A 63 -3.78 5.36 0.05
CA LYS A 63 -4.76 6.23 -0.60
C LYS A 63 -4.97 5.75 -2.02
N VAL A 64 -6.23 5.57 -2.38
CA VAL A 64 -6.65 5.16 -3.71
C VAL A 64 -7.60 6.22 -4.23
N ASP A 65 -7.21 6.88 -5.31
CA ASP A 65 -8.10 7.76 -6.05
C ASP A 65 -8.92 6.87 -6.98
N LEU A 66 -10.15 6.59 -6.57
CA LEU A 66 -11.06 5.70 -7.26
C LEU A 66 -11.77 6.46 -8.38
N ALA A 67 -11.98 5.78 -9.50
CA ALA A 67 -12.81 6.29 -10.59
C ALA A 67 -14.19 5.63 -10.53
N SER A 68 -14.25 4.30 -10.41
CA SER A 68 -15.51 3.57 -10.25
C SER A 68 -15.27 2.15 -9.74
N ILE A 69 -16.23 1.62 -8.97
CA ILE A 69 -16.32 0.20 -8.63
C ILE A 69 -17.58 -0.35 -9.27
N THR A 70 -17.42 -1.32 -10.17
CA THR A 70 -18.53 -1.96 -10.88
C THR A 70 -18.67 -3.41 -10.43
N TYR A 71 -19.89 -3.78 -10.03
CA TYR A 71 -20.27 -5.16 -9.78
C TYR A 71 -21.20 -5.68 -10.88
N THR A 72 -20.74 -6.70 -11.60
CA THR A 72 -21.46 -7.37 -12.68
C THR A 72 -21.84 -8.77 -12.22
N GLY A 73 -23.11 -9.15 -12.34
CA GLY A 73 -23.56 -10.49 -11.95
C GLY A 73 -22.94 -11.57 -12.85
N GLU A 74 -22.20 -12.51 -12.26
CA GLU A 74 -21.48 -13.58 -12.98
C GLU A 74 -22.37 -14.41 -13.92
N THR A 75 -23.65 -14.55 -13.58
CA THR A 75 -24.63 -15.35 -14.33
C THR A 75 -25.48 -14.56 -15.32
N THR A 76 -25.59 -13.24 -15.16
CA THR A 76 -26.50 -12.41 -15.98
C THR A 76 -25.78 -11.43 -16.89
N GLY A 77 -24.49 -11.14 -16.63
CA GLY A 77 -23.72 -10.13 -17.35
C GLY A 77 -24.27 -8.72 -17.18
N LYS A 78 -25.24 -8.52 -16.26
CA LYS A 78 -25.87 -7.23 -16.01
C LYS A 78 -25.12 -6.51 -14.89
N LEU A 79 -24.98 -5.21 -15.07
CA LEU A 79 -24.49 -4.28 -14.06
C LEU A 79 -25.50 -4.25 -12.90
N ASN A 80 -25.09 -4.80 -11.76
CA ASN A 80 -25.95 -4.93 -10.58
C ASN A 80 -25.70 -3.79 -9.59
N ALA A 81 -24.48 -3.27 -9.52
CA ALA A 81 -24.16 -2.08 -8.75
C ALA A 81 -23.01 -1.32 -9.40
N LEU A 82 -23.12 0.00 -9.40
CA LEU A 82 -22.05 0.93 -9.75
C LEU A 82 -21.90 1.89 -8.57
N VAL A 83 -20.71 1.92 -8.01
CA VAL A 83 -20.36 2.78 -6.88
C VAL A 83 -19.30 3.75 -7.37
N GLU A 84 -19.67 5.01 -7.49
CA GLU A 84 -18.75 6.13 -7.73
C GLU A 84 -18.24 6.61 -6.38
N LEU A 85 -16.94 6.42 -6.16
CA LEU A 85 -16.20 6.91 -4.99
C LEU A 85 -15.09 7.78 -5.56
N GLU A 86 -14.91 8.98 -5.03
CA GLU A 86 -13.80 9.82 -5.45
C GLU A 86 -12.49 9.31 -4.84
N LYS A 87 -12.51 8.97 -3.54
CA LYS A 87 -11.30 8.57 -2.81
C LYS A 87 -11.59 7.55 -1.72
N MET A 88 -10.66 6.61 -1.57
CA MET A 88 -10.57 5.70 -0.43
C MET A 88 -9.23 5.91 0.26
N GLU A 89 -9.25 6.20 1.56
CA GLU A 89 -8.05 6.34 2.37
C GLU A 89 -8.11 5.33 3.52
N VAL A 90 -7.06 4.51 3.67
CA VAL A 90 -6.86 3.62 4.81
C VAL A 90 -5.66 4.14 5.59
N ASN A 91 -5.86 4.44 6.87
CA ASN A 91 -4.85 5.04 7.72
C ASN A 91 -4.52 4.15 8.94
N GLY A 92 -3.29 4.24 9.42
CA GLY A 92 -2.86 3.57 10.65
C GLY A 92 -2.71 2.05 10.49
N VAL A 93 -2.28 1.58 9.32
CA VAL A 93 -1.97 0.17 9.07
C VAL A 93 -0.69 -0.21 9.80
N LYS A 94 -0.81 -1.02 10.85
CA LYS A 94 0.32 -1.52 11.62
C LYS A 94 0.80 -2.86 11.10
N TYR A 95 1.42 -2.87 9.92
CA TYR A 95 1.93 -4.10 9.31
C TYR A 95 3.09 -4.74 10.09
N LEU A 96 3.78 -3.98 10.95
CA LEU A 96 4.79 -4.55 11.85
C LEU A 96 4.15 -5.44 12.92
N ASP A 97 2.93 -5.12 13.37
CA ASP A 97 2.21 -5.95 14.34
C ASP A 97 1.97 -7.35 13.78
N TYR A 98 1.80 -7.49 12.47
CA TYR A 98 1.65 -8.80 11.82
C TYR A 98 2.91 -9.66 11.96
N LEU A 99 4.09 -9.05 11.86
CA LEU A 99 5.36 -9.76 12.01
C LEU A 99 5.63 -10.21 13.46
N PHE A 100 5.17 -9.46 14.45
CA PHE A 100 5.43 -9.75 15.87
C PHE A 100 4.30 -10.50 16.59
N SER A 101 3.06 -10.29 16.17
CA SER A 101 1.85 -10.78 16.86
C SER A 101 0.89 -11.56 15.95
N GLY A 102 1.16 -11.63 14.64
CA GLY A 102 0.29 -12.29 13.66
C GLY A 102 -0.99 -11.52 13.33
N ASN A 103 -1.22 -10.34 13.92
CA ASN A 103 -2.42 -9.54 13.72
C ASN A 103 -2.15 -8.32 12.84
N VAL A 104 -3.08 -8.00 11.94
CA VAL A 104 -3.08 -6.75 11.17
C VAL A 104 -4.05 -5.79 11.83
N HIS A 105 -3.55 -4.67 12.35
CA HIS A 105 -4.39 -3.58 12.84
C HIS A 105 -4.53 -2.50 11.78
N ILE A 106 -5.77 -2.07 11.57
CA ILE A 106 -6.14 -0.94 10.72
C ILE A 106 -6.78 0.10 11.62
N GLY A 107 -6.30 1.34 11.56
CA GLY A 107 -6.82 2.42 12.39
C GLY A 107 -8.18 2.90 11.87
N GLU A 108 -8.20 3.39 10.64
CA GLU A 108 -9.39 4.01 10.05
C GLU A 108 -9.47 3.76 8.54
N ILE A 109 -10.70 3.66 8.04
CA ILE A 109 -11.02 3.60 6.61
C ILE A 109 -11.99 4.74 6.32
N LEU A 110 -11.58 5.65 5.45
CA LEU A 110 -12.34 6.81 5.01
C LEU A 110 -12.77 6.59 3.55
N LEU A 111 -14.06 6.77 3.29
CA LEU A 111 -14.66 6.72 1.96
C LEU A 111 -15.27 8.08 1.68
N LYS A 112 -14.87 8.71 0.56
CA LYS A 112 -15.35 10.02 0.14
C LYS A 112 -15.90 9.95 -1.28
#